data_AF-A0A1B1MFL9-F1
#
_entry.id   AF-A0A1B1MFL9-F1
#
_cell.length_a   1.000
_cell.length_b   1.000
_cell.length_c   1.000
_cell.angle_alpha   90.00
_cell.angle_beta   90.00
_cell.angle_gamma   90.00
#
_symmetry.space_group_name_H-M   'P 1'
#
loop_
_entity.id
_entity.type
_entity.pdbx_description
1 polymer ?
#
loop_
_entity_poly.entity_id
_entity_poly.type
_entity_poly.pdbx_seq_one_letter_code
_entity_poly.pdbx_strand_id
1 'polypeptide(L)'
;MRRRSVLAAAGAAALAVPVLGAAPAVATPGLGPASGAGSTPGGRGRLAIRGVDISSLPKNEDHGAVYRTADGRRVDPVRLLAGAGVTHARLKVWVNPVDGYNTKARILPLARRLKRAGIGIWVDFHYSDTWADPAHQTKPAAWAGLDVAGLSRAVYDHTADVLGALRRQGTPAQLVQIGNELNGGMLWPEGDWEHFDNLGAFLKAGLRAARDTTPRIRTILHLANGGDNGLYRWWFDNVTSRGVDFDIIGLSYYPFWHGPVEQAAANMADITARYGKPCVIAETAYPFTLESEDDVNDILHDPSQLTPGFPATPDGQSAWLREVADLAAAVPDGQGLGYCYWEGAWTYRKGSGWDPTNPSSGNAWENLALFDFEDRALPGLRTLGSYRR
;
A
#
# COMPACT_ATOMS: atom_id res chain seq x y z
N MET A 1 52.19 12.49 20.10
CA MET A 1 50.74 12.77 20.02
C MET A 1 50.25 12.48 18.61
N ARG A 2 49.41 11.46 18.42
CA ARG A 2 48.47 11.33 17.28
C ARG A 2 47.61 10.08 17.54
N ARG A 3 46.37 10.31 18.00
CA ARG A 3 45.36 9.28 18.21
C ARG A 3 44.84 8.81 16.84
N ARG A 4 44.72 7.51 16.69
CA ARG A 4 44.02 6.85 15.58
C ARG A 4 42.51 6.96 15.84
N SER A 5 41.77 7.46 14.86
CA SER A 5 40.31 7.41 14.83
C SER A 5 39.91 6.46 13.70
N VAL A 6 39.20 5.40 14.04
CA VAL A 6 38.61 4.45 13.09
C VAL A 6 37.26 5.02 12.66
N LEU A 7 37.08 5.25 11.36
CA LEU A 7 35.80 5.57 10.73
C LEU A 7 35.00 4.26 10.59
N ALA A 8 33.90 4.14 11.33
CA ALA A 8 32.85 3.18 11.04
C ALA A 8 31.89 3.83 10.04
N ALA A 9 31.83 3.29 8.82
CA ALA A 9 30.81 3.63 7.85
C ALA A 9 29.52 2.89 8.23
N ALA A 10 28.51 3.62 8.70
CA ALA A 10 27.15 3.14 8.77
C ALA A 10 26.50 3.35 7.39
N GLY A 11 26.16 2.25 6.71
CA GLY A 11 25.39 2.27 5.48
C GLY A 11 23.92 2.55 5.79
N ALA A 12 23.47 3.76 5.49
CA ALA A 12 22.05 4.06 5.34
C ALA A 12 21.63 3.58 3.94
N ALA A 13 20.81 2.53 3.87
CA ALA A 13 20.07 2.21 2.65
C ALA A 13 19.01 3.30 2.47
N ALA A 14 19.34 4.33 1.69
CA ALA A 14 18.39 5.35 1.28
C ALA A 14 17.36 4.71 0.34
N LEU A 15 16.07 4.86 0.66
CA LEU A 15 15.03 4.80 -0.36
C LEU A 15 15.38 5.85 -1.41
N ALA A 16 15.77 5.39 -2.60
CA ALA A 16 16.27 6.25 -3.65
C ALA A 16 15.14 7.15 -4.19
N VAL A 17 15.30 8.46 -4.01
CA VAL A 17 14.49 9.49 -4.66
C VAL A 17 14.79 9.46 -6.17
N PRO A 18 13.79 9.35 -7.07
CA PRO A 18 14.04 9.37 -8.50
C PRO A 18 14.48 10.77 -8.94
N VAL A 19 15.61 10.83 -9.64
CA VAL A 19 16.10 12.04 -10.31
C VAL A 19 15.24 12.28 -11.55
N LEU A 20 14.39 13.30 -11.54
CA LEU A 20 13.63 13.74 -12.72
C LEU A 20 14.57 14.38 -13.76
N GLY A 21 14.68 13.74 -14.93
CA GLY A 21 15.24 14.35 -16.13
C GLY A 21 14.31 15.44 -16.68
N ALA A 22 14.88 16.60 -17.01
CA ALA A 22 14.14 17.74 -17.55
C ALA A 22 13.54 17.43 -18.92
N ALA A 23 12.22 17.61 -19.06
CA ALA A 23 11.51 17.65 -20.34
C ALA A 23 11.22 19.13 -20.75
N PRO A 24 11.26 19.47 -22.05
CA PRO A 24 11.19 20.84 -22.51
C PRO A 24 9.76 21.40 -22.45
N ALA A 25 9.66 22.71 -22.22
CA ALA A 25 8.41 23.46 -22.21
C ALA A 25 7.76 23.48 -23.60
N VAL A 26 6.50 23.05 -23.68
CA VAL A 26 5.62 23.28 -24.84
C VAL A 26 4.50 24.23 -24.41
N ALA A 27 4.41 25.36 -25.09
CA ALA A 27 3.40 26.38 -24.84
C ALA A 27 2.00 25.92 -25.32
N THR A 28 0.99 26.07 -24.47
CA THR A 28 -0.43 25.90 -24.82
C THR A 28 -1.08 27.27 -25.07
N PRO A 29 -1.86 27.45 -26.16
CA PRO A 29 -2.64 28.66 -26.37
C PRO A 29 -3.91 28.63 -25.50
N GLY A 30 -4.27 29.77 -24.93
CA GLY A 30 -5.42 29.92 -24.03
C GLY A 30 -6.77 29.85 -24.73
N LEU A 31 -7.76 29.32 -24.02
CA LEU A 31 -9.18 29.46 -24.33
C LEU A 31 -9.93 29.77 -23.02
N GLY A 32 -10.76 30.82 -23.07
CA GLY A 32 -11.53 31.37 -21.95
C GLY A 32 -12.73 30.52 -21.52
N PRO A 33 -13.52 31.01 -20.54
CA PRO A 33 -14.44 30.17 -19.79
C PRO A 33 -15.75 29.96 -20.55
N ALA A 34 -16.18 28.70 -20.67
CA ALA A 34 -17.53 28.35 -21.05
C ALA A 34 -18.32 27.98 -19.79
N SER A 35 -19.34 28.78 -19.50
CA SER A 35 -20.32 28.59 -18.44
C SER A 35 -21.48 27.72 -18.92
N GLY A 36 -22.00 26.88 -18.01
CA GLY A 36 -23.38 26.40 -18.03
C GLY A 36 -23.59 24.93 -18.39
N ALA A 37 -23.96 24.12 -17.39
CA ALA A 37 -25.29 23.50 -17.27
C ALA A 37 -25.20 22.35 -16.26
N GLY A 38 -26.06 22.40 -15.24
CA GLY A 38 -26.02 21.52 -14.08
C GLY A 38 -26.21 20.04 -14.41
N SER A 39 -25.32 19.23 -13.87
CA SER A 39 -25.65 17.88 -13.42
C SER A 39 -25.88 17.93 -11.91
N THR A 40 -27.05 17.45 -11.49
CA THR A 40 -27.39 17.21 -10.10
C THR A 40 -26.31 16.28 -9.52
N PRO A 41 -25.73 16.53 -8.32
CA PRO A 41 -24.81 15.58 -7.73
C PRO A 41 -25.61 14.32 -7.36
N GLY A 42 -25.56 13.29 -8.21
CA GLY A 42 -25.98 11.95 -7.84
C GLY A 42 -25.28 11.59 -6.54
N GLY A 43 -26.05 11.23 -5.52
CA GLY A 43 -25.58 11.05 -4.16
C GLY A 43 -24.29 10.22 -4.13
N ARG A 44 -23.17 10.87 -3.76
CA ARG A 44 -21.86 10.22 -3.65
C ARG A 44 -21.95 9.18 -2.53
N GLY A 45 -22.23 7.93 -2.90
CA GLY A 45 -22.41 6.82 -1.98
C GLY A 45 -21.18 6.57 -1.11
N ARG A 46 -21.37 5.83 0.01
CA ARG A 46 -20.27 5.40 0.88
C ARG A 46 -19.27 4.57 0.08
N LEU A 47 -17.99 4.93 0.11
CA LEU A 47 -16.91 4.16 -0.52
C LEU A 47 -16.91 2.70 -0.04
N ALA A 48 -16.65 1.74 -0.94
CA ALA A 48 -16.66 0.33 -0.58
C ALA A 48 -15.46 -0.05 0.29
N ILE A 49 -14.31 0.57 0.03
CA ILE A 49 -13.03 0.28 0.68
C ILE A 49 -12.58 1.49 1.50
N ARG A 50 -12.58 1.31 2.82
CA ARG A 50 -11.92 2.19 3.81
C ARG A 50 -10.95 1.30 4.55
N GLY A 51 -9.80 1.08 3.93
CA GLY A 51 -8.83 0.07 4.29
C GLY A 51 -7.73 0.62 5.20
N VAL A 52 -7.05 -0.27 5.90
CA VAL A 52 -5.79 0.02 6.58
C VAL A 52 -4.85 -1.16 6.39
N ASP A 53 -3.59 -0.90 6.08
CA ASP A 53 -2.54 -1.90 6.19
C ASP A 53 -2.09 -1.97 7.66
N ILE A 54 -2.11 -3.17 8.22
CA ILE A 54 -1.70 -3.46 9.60
C ILE A 54 -0.78 -4.67 9.64
N SER A 55 0.04 -4.83 8.61
CA SER A 55 0.90 -6.01 8.46
C SER A 55 1.97 -6.08 9.54
N SER A 56 2.47 -4.93 10.02
CA SER A 56 3.39 -4.84 11.15
C SER A 56 2.77 -5.25 12.49
N LEU A 57 1.43 -5.24 12.63
CA LEU A 57 0.75 -5.39 13.92
C LEU A 57 1.19 -6.65 14.71
N PRO A 58 1.29 -7.86 14.11
CA PRO A 58 1.78 -9.03 14.84
C PRO A 58 3.23 -8.87 15.34
N LYS A 59 4.12 -8.27 14.55
CA LYS A 59 5.51 -7.99 14.97
C LYS A 59 5.52 -6.98 16.11
N ASN A 60 4.75 -5.91 15.98
CA ASN A 60 4.65 -4.89 17.01
C ASN A 60 4.13 -5.45 18.34
N GLU A 61 3.05 -6.26 18.32
CA GLU A 61 2.48 -6.88 19.52
C GLU A 61 3.46 -7.89 20.16
N ASP A 62 4.18 -8.69 19.35
CA ASP A 62 5.23 -9.60 19.84
C ASP A 62 6.38 -8.82 20.53
N HIS A 63 6.61 -7.56 20.13
CA HIS A 63 7.58 -6.62 20.70
C HIS A 63 6.99 -5.66 21.75
N GLY A 64 5.79 -5.96 22.27
CA GLY A 64 5.20 -5.25 23.42
C GLY A 64 4.35 -4.03 23.06
N ALA A 65 3.94 -3.88 21.80
CA ALA A 65 2.97 -2.85 21.41
C ALA A 65 1.68 -2.95 22.21
N VAL A 66 1.25 -1.81 22.74
CA VAL A 66 -0.10 -1.61 23.29
C VAL A 66 -0.78 -0.53 22.47
N TYR A 67 -2.11 -0.55 22.47
CA TYR A 67 -2.91 0.45 21.76
C TYR A 67 -4.03 0.92 22.68
N ARG A 68 -4.36 2.20 22.56
CA ARG A 68 -5.31 2.88 23.44
C ARG A 68 -6.33 3.65 22.62
N THR A 69 -7.53 3.77 23.17
CA THR A 69 -8.49 4.78 22.74
C THR A 69 -7.94 6.18 23.04
N ALA A 70 -8.53 7.21 22.42
CA ALA A 70 -8.11 8.61 22.63
C ALA A 70 -8.13 9.05 24.11
N ASP A 71 -8.99 8.46 24.95
CA ASP A 71 -9.07 8.69 26.39
C ASP A 71 -8.04 7.87 27.22
N GLY A 72 -7.15 7.12 26.57
CA GLY A 72 -6.05 6.38 27.19
C GLY A 72 -6.36 4.93 27.61
N ARG A 73 -7.60 4.45 27.42
CA ARG A 73 -7.97 3.07 27.77
C ARG A 73 -7.38 2.06 26.79
N ARG A 74 -6.66 1.07 27.32
CA ARG A 74 -6.12 -0.04 26.53
C ARG A 74 -7.23 -0.78 25.78
N VAL A 75 -7.00 -1.07 24.50
CA VAL A 75 -7.98 -1.72 23.63
C VAL A 75 -7.27 -2.63 22.63
N ASP A 76 -7.99 -3.63 22.15
CA ASP A 76 -7.58 -4.38 20.96
C ASP A 76 -7.63 -3.44 19.74
N PRO A 77 -6.51 -3.14 19.06
CA PRO A 77 -6.49 -2.25 17.88
C PRO A 77 -7.43 -2.69 16.76
N VAL A 78 -7.61 -4.00 16.54
CA VAL A 78 -8.56 -4.51 15.52
C VAL A 78 -10.00 -4.16 15.86
N ARG A 79 -10.37 -4.20 17.15
CA ARG A 79 -11.69 -3.74 17.61
C ARG A 79 -11.85 -2.24 17.46
N LEU A 80 -10.78 -1.48 17.71
CA LEU A 80 -10.79 -0.03 17.56
C LEU A 80 -11.00 0.38 16.10
N LEU A 81 -10.28 -0.26 15.17
CA LEU A 81 -10.43 -0.06 13.72
C LEU A 81 -11.86 -0.42 13.26
N ALA A 82 -12.42 -1.54 13.72
CA ALA A 82 -13.79 -1.93 13.41
C ALA A 82 -14.81 -0.89 13.92
N GLY A 83 -14.66 -0.45 15.17
CA GLY A 83 -15.51 0.59 15.78
C GLY A 83 -15.42 1.94 15.05
N ALA A 84 -14.27 2.27 14.50
CA ALA A 84 -14.07 3.47 13.69
C ALA A 84 -14.66 3.36 12.28
N GLY A 85 -14.92 2.14 11.82
CA GLY A 85 -15.62 1.88 10.57
C GLY A 85 -14.77 1.41 9.40
N VAL A 86 -13.54 0.97 9.68
CA VAL A 86 -12.66 0.31 8.71
C VAL A 86 -13.35 -0.90 8.11
N THR A 87 -13.32 -1.03 6.79
CA THR A 87 -13.98 -2.14 6.08
C THR A 87 -13.03 -3.27 5.72
N HIS A 88 -11.76 -2.97 5.47
CA HIS A 88 -10.77 -3.96 5.05
C HIS A 88 -9.45 -3.75 5.79
N ALA A 89 -8.75 -4.84 6.07
CA ALA A 89 -7.35 -4.80 6.44
C ALA A 89 -6.52 -5.38 5.30
N ARG A 90 -5.52 -4.63 4.84
CA ARG A 90 -4.52 -5.07 3.88
C ARG A 90 -3.37 -5.74 4.63
N LEU A 91 -2.97 -6.92 4.18
CA LEU A 91 -1.98 -7.77 4.81
C LEU A 91 -0.95 -8.19 3.76
N LYS A 92 0.27 -7.66 3.87
CA LYS A 92 1.37 -8.06 3.01
C LYS A 92 1.87 -9.45 3.37
N VAL A 93 2.28 -10.19 2.35
CA VAL A 93 2.79 -11.56 2.46
C VAL A 93 4.11 -11.68 1.72
N TRP A 94 5.12 -12.07 2.47
CA TRP A 94 6.47 -12.42 2.02
C TRP A 94 6.62 -13.95 1.99
N VAL A 95 7.59 -14.42 1.20
CA VAL A 95 7.81 -15.85 0.98
C VAL A 95 8.57 -16.46 2.15
N ASN A 96 9.85 -16.10 2.34
CA ASN A 96 10.71 -16.56 3.44
C ASN A 96 11.53 -15.42 4.08
N PRO A 97 10.88 -14.45 4.74
CA PRO A 97 11.59 -13.39 5.43
C PRO A 97 12.38 -13.91 6.63
N VAL A 98 13.58 -13.35 6.82
CA VAL A 98 14.53 -13.83 7.82
C VAL A 98 14.04 -13.65 9.27
N ASP A 99 13.20 -12.65 9.54
CA ASP A 99 12.62 -12.40 10.86
C ASP A 99 11.33 -13.21 11.12
N GLY A 100 10.83 -13.94 10.12
CA GLY A 100 9.63 -14.77 10.23
C GLY A 100 8.30 -14.00 10.34
N TYR A 101 8.28 -12.70 10.03
CA TYR A 101 7.05 -11.88 9.99
C TYR A 101 6.48 -11.76 8.58
N ASN A 102 5.27 -11.20 8.43
CA ASN A 102 4.60 -11.10 7.11
C ASN A 102 4.45 -12.45 6.36
N THR A 103 4.41 -13.57 7.06
CA THR A 103 4.24 -14.91 6.44
C THR A 103 2.80 -15.39 6.55
N LYS A 104 2.46 -16.46 5.80
CA LYS A 104 1.22 -17.23 5.99
C LYS A 104 0.92 -17.53 7.47
N ALA A 105 1.94 -17.91 8.23
CA ALA A 105 1.79 -18.27 9.63
C ALA A 105 1.37 -17.06 10.50
N ARG A 106 1.81 -15.84 10.15
CA ARG A 106 1.46 -14.61 10.86
C ARG A 106 0.11 -14.05 10.45
N ILE A 107 -0.25 -14.09 9.17
CA ILE A 107 -1.53 -13.52 8.71
C ILE A 107 -2.74 -14.35 9.18
N LEU A 108 -2.60 -15.67 9.38
CA LEU A 108 -3.72 -16.55 9.73
C LEU A 108 -4.35 -16.20 11.11
N PRO A 109 -3.59 -16.06 12.21
CA PRO A 109 -4.15 -15.58 13.48
C PRO A 109 -4.81 -14.19 13.37
N LEU A 110 -4.18 -13.27 12.65
CA LEU A 110 -4.70 -11.92 12.45
C LEU A 110 -6.02 -11.93 11.63
N ALA A 111 -6.10 -12.75 10.59
CA ALA A 111 -7.31 -12.95 9.78
C ALA A 111 -8.50 -13.43 10.62
N ARG A 112 -8.30 -14.33 11.60
CA ARG A 112 -9.36 -14.72 12.54
C ARG A 112 -9.84 -13.54 13.39
N ARG A 113 -8.91 -12.69 13.84
CA ARG A 113 -9.23 -11.50 14.64
C ARG A 113 -10.03 -10.48 13.83
N LEU A 114 -9.61 -10.24 12.59
CA LEU A 114 -10.32 -9.39 11.62
C LEU A 114 -11.72 -9.90 11.32
N LYS A 115 -11.87 -11.20 11.03
CA LYS A 115 -13.17 -11.82 10.76
C LYS A 115 -14.15 -11.68 11.92
N ARG A 116 -13.68 -11.87 13.17
CA ARG A 116 -14.51 -11.66 14.37
C ARG A 116 -14.94 -10.21 14.56
N ALA A 117 -14.13 -9.26 14.10
CA ALA A 117 -14.43 -7.82 14.17
C ALA A 117 -15.26 -7.32 12.96
N GLY A 118 -15.55 -8.19 11.98
CA GLY A 118 -16.29 -7.82 10.78
C GLY A 118 -15.47 -7.06 9.73
N ILE A 119 -14.14 -7.08 9.83
CA ILE A 119 -13.24 -6.45 8.87
C ILE A 119 -12.89 -7.46 7.76
N GLY A 120 -13.03 -7.05 6.49
CA GLY A 120 -12.66 -7.82 5.32
C GLY A 120 -11.14 -7.97 5.18
N ILE A 121 -10.71 -9.02 4.48
CA ILE A 121 -9.29 -9.32 4.30
C ILE A 121 -8.88 -9.00 2.87
N TRP A 122 -7.82 -8.20 2.73
CA TRP A 122 -7.10 -7.92 1.49
C TRP A 122 -5.69 -8.50 1.64
N VAL A 123 -5.35 -9.52 0.86
CA VAL A 123 -3.98 -10.08 0.86
C VAL A 123 -3.16 -9.42 -0.23
N ASP A 124 -1.95 -8.98 0.10
CA ASP A 124 -0.98 -8.41 -0.82
C ASP A 124 0.25 -9.29 -0.91
N PHE A 125 0.48 -9.91 -2.08
CA PHE A 125 1.66 -10.74 -2.30
C PHE A 125 2.80 -9.91 -2.88
N HIS A 126 3.91 -9.82 -2.13
CA HIS A 126 5.12 -9.18 -2.64
C HIS A 126 5.91 -10.10 -3.59
N TYR A 127 5.75 -11.44 -3.44
CA TYR A 127 6.57 -12.43 -4.16
C TYR A 127 8.08 -12.18 -4.01
N SER A 128 8.48 -11.78 -2.80
CA SER A 128 9.86 -11.54 -2.37
C SER A 128 10.01 -12.07 -0.94
N ASP A 129 11.24 -12.25 -0.49
CA ASP A 129 11.56 -12.55 0.92
C ASP A 129 11.58 -11.28 1.79
N THR A 130 11.46 -10.10 1.18
CA THR A 130 11.47 -8.80 1.86
C THR A 130 10.59 -7.81 1.08
N TRP A 131 10.74 -6.52 1.33
CA TRP A 131 10.10 -5.44 0.60
C TRP A 131 10.17 -5.64 -0.92
N ALA A 132 9.06 -5.31 -1.57
CA ALA A 132 8.94 -5.24 -3.02
C ALA A 132 8.34 -3.88 -3.33
N ASP A 133 9.04 -3.09 -4.13
CA ASP A 133 8.76 -1.69 -4.44
C ASP A 133 9.28 -1.38 -5.87
N PRO A 134 9.14 -0.15 -6.40
CA PRO A 134 9.59 0.17 -7.77
C PRO A 134 11.07 -0.10 -8.03
N ALA A 135 11.92 -0.04 -7.00
CA ALA A 135 13.36 -0.23 -7.09
C ALA A 135 13.82 -1.63 -6.65
N HIS A 136 12.95 -2.42 -6.00
CA HIS A 136 13.28 -3.75 -5.49
C HIS A 136 12.18 -4.75 -5.83
N GLN A 137 12.48 -5.72 -6.70
CA GLN A 137 11.56 -6.84 -7.01
C GLN A 137 12.29 -8.18 -7.00
N THR A 138 13.25 -8.32 -6.08
CA THR A 138 14.12 -9.50 -5.98
C THR A 138 13.29 -10.75 -5.73
N LYS A 139 13.45 -11.77 -6.58
CA LYS A 139 12.81 -13.06 -6.37
C LYS A 139 13.28 -13.70 -5.04
N PRO A 140 12.43 -14.52 -4.38
CA PRO A 140 12.81 -15.26 -3.18
C PRO A 140 14.03 -16.15 -3.41
N ALA A 141 14.87 -16.33 -2.38
CA ALA A 141 16.06 -17.17 -2.45
C ALA A 141 15.72 -18.62 -2.84
N ALA A 142 14.60 -19.14 -2.36
CA ALA A 142 14.09 -20.47 -2.70
C ALA A 142 13.75 -20.63 -4.19
N TRP A 143 13.57 -19.53 -4.93
CA TRP A 143 13.18 -19.50 -6.33
C TRP A 143 14.33 -19.08 -7.25
N ALA A 144 15.52 -18.83 -6.70
CA ALA A 144 16.65 -18.25 -7.43
C ALA A 144 17.07 -19.05 -8.67
N GLY A 145 17.00 -20.38 -8.60
CA GLY A 145 17.38 -21.29 -9.69
C GLY A 145 16.23 -21.73 -10.61
N LEU A 146 15.03 -21.15 -10.46
CA LEU A 146 13.87 -21.52 -11.29
C LEU A 146 13.89 -20.74 -12.61
N ASP A 147 13.54 -21.43 -13.70
CA ASP A 147 13.25 -20.82 -15.00
C ASP A 147 11.85 -20.17 -15.02
N VAL A 148 11.45 -19.56 -16.14
CA VAL A 148 10.14 -18.89 -16.28
C VAL A 148 8.97 -19.84 -15.96
N ALA A 149 9.06 -21.11 -16.36
CA ALA A 149 8.01 -22.10 -16.08
C ALA A 149 7.96 -22.46 -14.59
N GLY A 150 9.12 -22.65 -13.97
CA GLY A 150 9.28 -22.90 -12.54
C GLY A 150 8.79 -21.72 -11.69
N LEU A 151 9.16 -20.49 -12.06
CA LEU A 151 8.70 -19.26 -11.40
C LEU A 151 7.19 -19.10 -11.51
N SER A 152 6.61 -19.33 -12.70
CA SER A 152 5.15 -19.30 -12.89
C SER A 152 4.44 -20.31 -12.00
N ARG A 153 5.00 -21.52 -11.84
CA ARG A 153 4.46 -22.54 -10.93
C ARG A 153 4.60 -22.09 -9.47
N ALA A 154 5.76 -21.55 -9.08
CA ALA A 154 5.99 -21.08 -7.72
C ALA A 154 5.04 -19.95 -7.31
N VAL A 155 4.78 -18.99 -8.21
CA VAL A 155 3.77 -17.94 -8.02
C VAL A 155 2.38 -18.55 -7.81
N TYR A 156 1.97 -19.50 -8.67
CA TYR A 156 0.68 -20.17 -8.51
C TYR A 156 0.57 -20.89 -7.16
N ASP A 157 1.57 -21.72 -6.83
CA ASP A 157 1.55 -22.59 -5.64
C ASP A 157 1.56 -21.76 -4.35
N HIS A 158 2.39 -20.71 -4.27
CA HIS A 158 2.43 -19.82 -3.11
C HIS A 158 1.10 -19.11 -2.88
N THR A 159 0.51 -18.58 -3.94
CA THR A 159 -0.79 -17.87 -3.87
C THR A 159 -1.92 -18.81 -3.50
N ALA A 160 -1.97 -20.01 -4.09
CA ALA A 160 -2.97 -21.03 -3.78
C ALA A 160 -2.84 -21.55 -2.34
N ASP A 161 -1.62 -21.73 -1.83
CA ASP A 161 -1.39 -22.19 -0.45
C ASP A 161 -1.89 -21.16 0.57
N VAL A 162 -1.51 -19.90 0.43
CA VAL A 162 -1.88 -18.82 1.37
C VAL A 162 -3.38 -18.55 1.33
N LEU A 163 -3.97 -18.32 0.16
CA LEU A 163 -5.41 -18.08 0.02
C LEU A 163 -6.22 -19.33 0.40
N GLY A 164 -5.70 -20.53 0.11
CA GLY A 164 -6.33 -21.79 0.44
C GLY A 164 -6.36 -22.02 1.95
N ALA A 165 -5.29 -21.66 2.66
CA ALA A 165 -5.24 -21.71 4.12
C ALA A 165 -6.28 -20.77 4.75
N LEU A 166 -6.38 -19.53 4.27
CA LEU A 166 -7.40 -18.57 4.70
C LEU A 166 -8.82 -19.10 4.45
N ARG A 167 -9.08 -19.67 3.27
CA ARG A 167 -10.38 -20.27 2.94
C ARG A 167 -10.72 -21.45 3.86
N ARG A 168 -9.80 -22.40 4.03
CA ARG A 168 -9.99 -23.58 4.92
C ARG A 168 -10.21 -23.17 6.37
N GLN A 169 -9.63 -22.05 6.80
CA GLN A 169 -9.82 -21.49 8.13
C GLN A 169 -11.19 -20.81 8.33
N GLY A 170 -11.97 -20.58 7.27
CA GLY A 170 -13.23 -19.83 7.34
C GLY A 170 -13.04 -18.31 7.31
N THR A 171 -11.87 -17.84 6.89
CA THR A 171 -11.52 -16.42 6.78
C THR A 171 -11.06 -16.09 5.35
N PRO A 172 -11.83 -16.41 4.30
CA PRO A 172 -11.41 -16.17 2.92
C PRO A 172 -11.14 -14.69 2.68
N ALA A 173 -10.08 -14.40 1.91
CA ALA A 173 -9.80 -13.05 1.45
C ALA A 173 -10.90 -12.57 0.49
N GLN A 174 -11.22 -11.29 0.55
CA GLN A 174 -12.17 -10.63 -0.37
C GLN A 174 -11.44 -9.95 -1.52
N LEU A 175 -10.25 -9.43 -1.24
CA LEU A 175 -9.36 -8.81 -2.20
C LEU A 175 -8.02 -9.54 -2.20
N VAL A 176 -7.42 -9.70 -3.37
CA VAL A 176 -6.03 -10.13 -3.50
C VAL A 176 -5.30 -9.23 -4.47
N GLN A 177 -4.10 -8.83 -4.09
CA GLN A 177 -3.16 -8.09 -4.91
C GLN A 177 -2.03 -9.02 -5.32
N ILE A 178 -1.81 -9.13 -6.63
CA ILE A 178 -0.81 -10.02 -7.24
C ILE A 178 0.41 -9.18 -7.58
N GLY A 179 1.36 -9.07 -6.65
CA GLY A 179 2.53 -8.21 -6.76
C GLY A 179 2.30 -6.85 -6.09
N ASN A 180 3.36 -6.25 -5.56
CA ASN A 180 3.32 -4.91 -4.96
C ASN A 180 4.14 -3.92 -5.80
N GLU A 181 3.55 -2.76 -6.10
CA GLU A 181 4.20 -1.65 -6.83
C GLU A 181 5.02 -2.11 -8.03
N LEU A 182 4.32 -2.77 -8.97
CA LEU A 182 4.87 -3.49 -10.12
C LEU A 182 5.48 -2.59 -11.21
N ASN A 183 5.87 -1.36 -10.89
CA ASN A 183 6.38 -0.36 -11.83
C ASN A 183 7.47 -0.93 -12.72
N GLY A 184 8.43 -1.63 -12.10
CA GLY A 184 9.50 -2.33 -12.78
C GLY A 184 9.24 -3.82 -13.01
N GLY A 185 8.03 -4.33 -12.79
CA GLY A 185 7.69 -5.75 -12.93
C GLY A 185 7.78 -6.53 -11.61
N MET A 186 8.09 -7.83 -11.65
CA MET A 186 8.28 -8.70 -10.47
C MET A 186 9.29 -9.81 -10.76
N LEU A 187 9.87 -10.41 -9.72
CA LEU A 187 10.78 -11.57 -9.82
C LEU A 187 11.98 -11.31 -10.75
N TRP A 188 12.70 -10.23 -10.49
CA TRP A 188 13.82 -9.82 -11.35
C TRP A 188 14.94 -10.85 -11.42
N PRO A 189 15.62 -10.96 -12.58
CA PRO A 189 15.40 -10.16 -13.81
C PRO A 189 14.28 -10.67 -14.73
N GLU A 190 13.77 -11.89 -14.55
CA GLU A 190 12.96 -12.57 -15.57
C GLU A 190 11.61 -11.93 -15.84
N GLY A 191 11.07 -11.17 -14.89
CA GLY A 191 9.80 -10.44 -15.04
C GLY A 191 9.94 -8.94 -14.87
N ASP A 192 11.09 -8.36 -15.22
CA ASP A 192 11.29 -6.91 -15.16
C ASP A 192 10.55 -6.13 -16.29
N TRP A 193 10.76 -4.82 -16.35
CA TRP A 193 10.14 -3.90 -17.30
C TRP A 193 10.51 -4.15 -18.78
N GLU A 194 11.54 -4.94 -19.07
CA GLU A 194 11.91 -5.34 -20.43
C GLU A 194 11.27 -6.68 -20.83
N HIS A 195 10.75 -7.46 -19.87
CA HIS A 195 10.31 -8.84 -20.06
C HIS A 195 8.79 -9.03 -19.83
N PHE A 196 7.96 -8.19 -20.47
CA PHE A 196 6.50 -8.21 -20.26
C PHE A 196 5.81 -9.55 -20.61
N ASP A 197 6.36 -10.38 -21.50
CA ASP A 197 5.80 -11.70 -21.80
C ASP A 197 5.91 -12.64 -20.58
N ASN A 198 7.06 -12.62 -19.92
CA ASN A 198 7.31 -13.38 -18.69
C ASN A 198 6.52 -12.80 -17.52
N LEU A 199 6.55 -11.47 -17.34
CA LEU A 199 5.73 -10.79 -16.34
C LEU A 199 4.24 -11.15 -16.50
N GLY A 200 3.74 -11.10 -17.73
CA GLY A 200 2.37 -11.52 -18.04
C GLY A 200 2.08 -12.98 -17.66
N ALA A 201 3.04 -13.89 -17.84
CA ALA A 201 2.91 -15.28 -17.40
C ALA A 201 2.83 -15.41 -15.87
N PHE A 202 3.67 -14.69 -15.13
CA PHE A 202 3.66 -14.67 -13.67
C PHE A 202 2.35 -14.09 -13.12
N LEU A 203 1.91 -12.95 -13.65
CA LEU A 203 0.64 -12.32 -13.25
C LEU A 203 -0.54 -13.27 -13.51
N LYS A 204 -0.61 -13.87 -14.71
CA LYS A 204 -1.64 -14.86 -15.05
C LYS A 204 -1.62 -16.07 -14.11
N ALA A 205 -0.45 -16.53 -13.67
CA ALA A 205 -0.34 -17.62 -12.71
C ALA A 205 -0.91 -17.25 -11.34
N GLY A 206 -0.57 -16.07 -10.80
CA GLY A 206 -1.11 -15.59 -9.51
C GLY A 206 -2.62 -15.34 -9.56
N LEU A 207 -3.10 -14.70 -10.63
CA LEU A 207 -4.53 -14.43 -10.85
C LEU A 207 -5.34 -15.74 -10.98
N ARG A 208 -4.80 -16.73 -11.70
CA ARG A 208 -5.41 -18.06 -11.80
C ARG A 208 -5.47 -18.76 -10.44
N ALA A 209 -4.37 -18.77 -9.68
CA ALA A 209 -4.34 -19.35 -8.34
C ALA A 209 -5.40 -18.73 -7.42
N ALA A 210 -5.55 -17.40 -7.46
CA ALA A 210 -6.57 -16.70 -6.70
C ALA A 210 -7.98 -17.17 -7.04
N ARG A 211 -8.32 -17.27 -8.32
CA ARG A 211 -9.65 -17.66 -8.81
C ARG A 211 -9.97 -19.14 -8.55
N ASP A 212 -9.00 -20.02 -8.77
CA ASP A 212 -9.12 -21.46 -8.50
C ASP A 212 -9.34 -21.73 -7.00
N THR A 213 -8.73 -20.90 -6.16
CA THR A 213 -8.70 -21.10 -4.71
C THR A 213 -9.88 -20.41 -4.03
N THR A 214 -10.19 -19.16 -4.36
CA THR A 214 -11.19 -18.38 -3.59
C THR A 214 -12.27 -17.85 -4.54
N PRO A 215 -13.39 -18.58 -4.69
CA PRO A 215 -14.48 -18.14 -5.55
C PRO A 215 -14.99 -16.75 -5.15
N ARG A 216 -15.16 -15.86 -6.14
CA ARG A 216 -15.57 -14.44 -5.98
C ARG A 216 -14.53 -13.50 -5.36
N ILE A 217 -13.27 -13.92 -5.19
CA ILE A 217 -12.20 -12.98 -4.84
C ILE A 217 -12.04 -11.95 -5.95
N ARG A 218 -11.87 -10.67 -5.60
CA ARG A 218 -11.50 -9.64 -6.57
C ARG A 218 -9.99 -9.45 -6.59
N THR A 219 -9.45 -9.37 -7.79
CA THR A 219 -8.02 -9.31 -8.07
C THR A 219 -7.57 -7.88 -8.38
N ILE A 220 -6.43 -7.49 -7.82
CA ILE A 220 -5.83 -6.16 -7.94
C ILE A 220 -4.43 -6.30 -8.55
N LEU A 221 -4.12 -5.44 -9.52
CA LEU A 221 -2.75 -5.17 -9.93
C LEU A 221 -2.39 -3.74 -9.50
N HIS A 222 -1.22 -3.57 -8.89
CA HIS A 222 -0.86 -2.37 -8.15
C HIS A 222 0.44 -1.75 -8.68
N LEU A 223 0.41 -0.44 -8.96
CA LEU A 223 1.59 0.37 -9.27
C LEU A 223 1.75 1.49 -8.23
N ALA A 224 2.97 1.99 -8.05
CA ALA A 224 3.24 3.21 -7.31
C ALA A 224 2.92 4.46 -8.15
N ASN A 225 3.39 5.64 -7.72
CA ASN A 225 3.38 6.88 -8.51
C ASN A 225 2.01 7.26 -9.11
N GLY A 226 0.94 7.26 -8.29
CA GLY A 226 -0.44 7.47 -8.74
C GLY A 226 -0.74 8.75 -9.54
N GLY A 227 0.13 9.76 -9.55
CA GLY A 227 -0.01 10.94 -10.42
C GLY A 227 0.63 10.79 -11.82
N ASP A 228 1.44 9.75 -12.06
CA ASP A 228 2.12 9.54 -13.34
C ASP A 228 1.23 8.75 -14.32
N ASN A 229 0.43 9.47 -15.10
CA ASN A 229 -0.44 8.83 -16.09
C ASN A 229 0.32 8.12 -17.23
N GLY A 230 1.51 8.60 -17.58
CA GLY A 230 2.33 7.99 -18.64
C GLY A 230 2.77 6.58 -18.25
N LEU A 231 3.25 6.44 -17.01
CA LEU A 231 3.60 5.14 -16.41
C LEU A 231 2.41 4.17 -16.45
N TYR A 232 1.24 4.59 -15.95
CA TYR A 232 0.07 3.72 -15.86
C TYR A 232 -0.37 3.25 -17.24
N ARG A 233 -0.42 4.16 -18.22
CA ARG A 233 -0.77 3.81 -19.59
C ARG A 233 0.20 2.79 -20.18
N TRP A 234 1.50 3.08 -20.12
CA TRP A 234 2.53 2.19 -20.67
C TRP A 234 2.47 0.79 -20.05
N TRP A 235 2.36 0.70 -18.72
CA TRP A 235 2.39 -0.57 -18.02
C TRP A 235 1.11 -1.38 -18.28
N PHE A 236 -0.07 -0.75 -18.09
CA PHE A 236 -1.35 -1.44 -18.27
C PHE A 236 -1.65 -1.77 -19.74
N ASP A 237 -1.25 -0.95 -20.72
CA ASP A 237 -1.35 -1.31 -22.15
C ASP A 237 -0.53 -2.58 -22.45
N ASN A 238 0.67 -2.72 -21.86
CA ASN A 238 1.51 -3.90 -22.04
C ASN A 238 0.94 -5.17 -21.41
N VAL A 239 0.41 -5.11 -20.18
CA VAL A 239 -0.14 -6.31 -19.54
C VAL A 239 -1.51 -6.70 -20.11
N THR A 240 -2.37 -5.73 -20.45
CA THR A 240 -3.71 -6.02 -21.00
C THR A 240 -3.64 -6.58 -22.42
N SER A 241 -2.72 -6.09 -23.26
CA SER A 241 -2.49 -6.66 -24.60
C SER A 241 -2.01 -8.12 -24.56
N ARG A 242 -1.49 -8.58 -23.44
CA ARG A 242 -1.05 -9.98 -23.18
C ARG A 242 -2.12 -10.86 -22.53
N GLY A 243 -3.35 -10.35 -22.44
CA GLY A 243 -4.50 -11.06 -21.87
C GLY A 243 -4.40 -11.28 -20.36
N VAL A 244 -3.69 -10.41 -19.64
CA VAL A 244 -3.70 -10.44 -18.17
C VAL A 244 -5.04 -9.88 -17.69
N ASP A 245 -5.89 -10.76 -17.16
CA ASP A 245 -7.25 -10.43 -16.75
C ASP A 245 -7.37 -10.29 -15.22
N PHE A 246 -7.64 -9.07 -14.77
CA PHE A 246 -7.73 -8.66 -13.37
C PHE A 246 -8.94 -7.73 -13.15
N ASP A 247 -9.37 -7.51 -11.91
CA ASP A 247 -10.64 -6.82 -11.65
C ASP A 247 -10.48 -5.32 -11.31
N ILE A 248 -9.41 -4.94 -10.62
CA ILE A 248 -9.24 -3.60 -10.02
C ILE A 248 -7.82 -3.06 -10.28
N ILE A 249 -7.71 -1.78 -10.62
CA ILE A 249 -6.43 -1.07 -10.69
C ILE A 249 -6.09 -0.48 -9.31
N GLY A 250 -4.96 -0.88 -8.73
CA GLY A 250 -4.42 -0.31 -7.50
C GLY A 250 -3.38 0.78 -7.80
N LEU A 251 -3.38 1.83 -6.98
CA LEU A 251 -2.34 2.87 -7.01
C LEU A 251 -1.85 3.26 -5.62
N SER A 252 -0.54 3.40 -5.42
CA SER A 252 -0.01 4.16 -4.27
C SER A 252 -0.09 5.65 -4.56
N TYR A 253 -0.58 6.42 -3.59
CA TYR A 253 -0.63 7.87 -3.68
C TYR A 253 -0.17 8.54 -2.37
N TYR A 254 1.10 8.93 -2.38
CA TYR A 254 1.74 9.75 -1.35
C TYR A 254 2.04 11.13 -1.96
N PRO A 255 1.38 12.21 -1.51
CA PRO A 255 1.39 13.49 -2.22
C PRO A 255 2.79 14.15 -2.23
N PHE A 256 3.61 13.81 -1.24
CA PHE A 256 4.99 14.26 -1.10
C PHE A 256 5.96 13.62 -2.11
N TRP A 257 5.55 12.59 -2.86
CA TRP A 257 6.36 11.96 -3.91
C TRP A 257 5.65 11.82 -5.26
N HIS A 258 4.34 11.60 -5.25
CA HIS A 258 3.58 11.13 -6.41
C HIS A 258 2.86 12.25 -7.16
N GLY A 259 3.28 13.50 -6.94
CA GLY A 259 2.70 14.68 -7.58
C GLY A 259 1.42 15.19 -6.93
N PRO A 260 0.91 16.33 -7.41
CA PRO A 260 -0.25 17.00 -6.84
C PRO A 260 -1.56 16.23 -7.09
N VAL A 261 -2.59 16.49 -6.29
CA VAL A 261 -3.85 15.72 -6.26
C VAL A 261 -4.56 15.74 -7.61
N GLU A 262 -4.43 16.84 -8.36
CA GLU A 262 -5.03 16.98 -9.68
C GLU A 262 -4.46 15.99 -10.69
N GLN A 263 -3.16 15.65 -10.59
CA GLN A 263 -2.55 14.63 -11.46
C GLN A 263 -3.06 13.24 -11.11
N ALA A 264 -3.19 12.92 -9.82
CA ALA A 264 -3.78 11.66 -9.39
C ALA A 264 -5.25 11.54 -9.82
N ALA A 265 -6.03 12.62 -9.69
CA ALA A 265 -7.42 12.67 -10.15
C ALA A 265 -7.54 12.42 -11.66
N ALA A 266 -6.71 13.11 -12.46
CA ALA A 266 -6.66 12.93 -13.89
C ALA A 266 -6.25 11.49 -14.28
N ASN A 267 -5.25 10.94 -13.61
CA ASN A 267 -4.81 9.56 -13.85
C ASN A 267 -5.91 8.55 -13.52
N MET A 268 -6.55 8.66 -12.34
CA MET A 268 -7.62 7.76 -11.92
C MET A 268 -8.83 7.82 -12.87
N ALA A 269 -9.21 9.00 -13.37
CA ALA A 269 -10.27 9.14 -14.36
C ALA A 269 -9.89 8.48 -15.70
N ASP A 270 -8.66 8.68 -16.17
CA ASP A 270 -8.18 8.10 -17.42
C ASP A 270 -8.09 6.57 -17.38
N ILE A 271 -7.43 6.00 -16.38
CA ILE A 271 -7.19 4.55 -16.31
C ILE A 271 -8.50 3.76 -16.14
N THR A 272 -9.46 4.32 -15.40
CA THR A 272 -10.77 3.67 -15.22
C THR A 272 -11.57 3.67 -16.53
N ALA A 273 -11.61 4.80 -17.24
CA ALA A 273 -12.25 4.90 -18.55
C ALA A 273 -11.55 4.05 -19.63
N ARG A 274 -10.22 4.06 -19.67
CA ARG A 274 -9.41 3.39 -20.70
C ARG A 274 -9.48 1.87 -20.60
N TYR A 275 -9.37 1.33 -19.39
CA TYR A 275 -9.32 -0.12 -19.17
C TYR A 275 -10.67 -0.72 -18.78
N GLY A 276 -11.69 0.11 -18.52
CA GLY A 276 -13.01 -0.34 -18.09
C GLY A 276 -12.98 -1.07 -16.75
N LYS A 277 -12.06 -0.68 -15.86
CA LYS A 277 -11.84 -1.32 -14.55
C LYS A 277 -11.88 -0.27 -13.46
N PRO A 278 -12.58 -0.53 -12.34
CA PRO A 278 -12.55 0.35 -11.19
C PRO A 278 -11.15 0.43 -10.57
N CYS A 279 -10.89 1.49 -9.80
CA CYS A 279 -9.62 1.72 -9.15
C CYS A 279 -9.74 1.85 -7.62
N VAL A 280 -8.63 1.67 -6.92
CA VAL A 280 -8.50 1.86 -5.47
C VAL A 280 -7.14 2.47 -5.15
N ILE A 281 -7.11 3.44 -4.24
CA ILE A 281 -5.83 3.95 -3.69
C ILE A 281 -5.33 2.88 -2.70
N ALA A 282 -4.39 2.05 -3.14
CA ALA A 282 -3.93 0.89 -2.38
C ALA A 282 -3.01 1.26 -1.22
N GLU A 283 -2.29 2.39 -1.35
CA GLU A 283 -1.47 2.93 -0.27
C GLU A 283 -1.53 4.45 -0.25
N THR A 284 -1.60 5.01 0.96
CA THR A 284 -1.43 6.42 1.25
C THR A 284 -1.15 6.59 2.75
N ALA A 285 -0.49 7.67 3.15
CA ALA A 285 -0.28 8.03 4.54
C ALA A 285 0.04 9.51 4.64
N TYR A 286 0.03 10.04 5.87
CA TYR A 286 0.42 11.42 6.14
C TYR A 286 0.88 11.60 7.58
N PRO A 287 1.90 12.41 7.84
CA PRO A 287 2.42 12.60 9.19
C PRO A 287 1.42 13.30 10.10
N PHE A 288 1.32 12.84 11.35
CA PHE A 288 0.64 13.59 12.42
C PHE A 288 1.61 14.50 13.20
N THR A 289 2.92 14.31 13.02
CA THR A 289 4.01 15.12 13.56
C THR A 289 5.24 14.96 12.66
N LEU A 290 6.23 15.85 12.78
CA LEU A 290 7.56 15.68 12.18
C LEU A 290 8.61 15.21 13.21
N GLU A 291 8.19 15.02 14.47
CA GLU A 291 9.00 14.43 15.51
C GLU A 291 9.12 12.90 15.29
N SER A 292 10.07 12.29 16.01
CA SER A 292 10.30 10.84 16.06
C SER A 292 10.40 10.40 17.52
N GLU A 293 9.91 9.19 17.83
CA GLU A 293 9.96 8.55 19.15
C GLU A 293 11.30 7.83 19.37
N ASP A 294 11.99 7.43 18.28
CA ASP A 294 13.30 6.77 18.31
C ASP A 294 14.44 7.63 17.72
N ASP A 295 15.64 7.06 17.62
CA ASP A 295 16.82 7.73 17.06
C ASP A 295 16.90 7.61 15.52
N VAL A 296 15.88 7.04 14.87
CA VAL A 296 15.83 6.81 13.43
C VAL A 296 14.94 7.88 12.79
N ASN A 297 15.53 8.68 11.91
CA ASN A 297 14.77 9.70 11.20
C ASN A 297 13.59 9.08 10.43
N ASP A 298 12.39 9.58 10.71
CA ASP A 298 11.20 9.28 9.94
C ASP A 298 11.32 9.77 8.49
N ILE A 299 10.59 9.11 7.59
CA ILE A 299 10.56 9.47 6.18
C ILE A 299 10.08 10.92 5.97
N LEU A 300 9.15 11.39 6.82
CA LEU A 300 8.66 12.76 6.86
C LEU A 300 9.16 13.42 8.15
N HIS A 301 10.25 14.20 8.09
CA HIS A 301 10.85 14.87 9.26
C HIS A 301 11.11 16.36 9.02
N ASP A 302 10.92 16.86 7.80
CA ASP A 302 11.17 18.26 7.44
C ASP A 302 9.92 18.94 6.86
N PRO A 303 9.59 20.19 7.26
CA PRO A 303 8.43 20.92 6.74
C PRO A 303 8.40 21.08 5.22
N SER A 304 9.55 21.06 4.54
CA SER A 304 9.63 21.15 3.07
C SER A 304 9.08 19.91 2.36
N GLN A 305 8.93 18.79 3.07
CA GLN A 305 8.32 17.56 2.55
C GLN A 305 6.79 17.59 2.64
N LEU A 306 6.20 18.55 3.36
CA LEU A 306 4.76 18.62 3.55
C LEU A 306 4.03 19.13 2.31
N THR A 307 2.85 18.57 2.09
CA THR A 307 1.93 19.02 1.05
C THR A 307 1.26 20.33 1.50
N PRO A 308 1.25 21.38 0.67
CA PRO A 308 0.60 22.64 1.02
C PRO A 308 -0.85 22.44 1.46
N GLY A 309 -1.22 23.07 2.59
CA GLY A 309 -2.57 22.95 3.18
C GLY A 309 -2.75 21.79 4.16
N PHE A 310 -1.78 20.88 4.27
CA PHE A 310 -1.82 19.74 5.18
C PHE A 310 -0.61 19.79 6.14
N PRO A 311 -0.71 20.46 7.29
CA PRO A 311 0.38 20.49 8.26
C PRO A 311 0.58 19.10 8.91
N ALA A 312 1.78 18.81 9.41
CA ALA A 312 2.05 17.61 10.20
C ALA A 312 1.45 17.76 11.62
N THR A 313 0.14 17.58 11.70
CA THR A 313 -0.63 17.58 12.96
C THR A 313 -1.70 16.47 12.88
N PRO A 314 -2.27 16.01 14.01
CA PRO A 314 -3.38 15.05 13.98
C PRO A 314 -4.59 15.52 13.14
N ASP A 315 -4.84 16.84 13.11
CA ASP A 315 -5.90 17.44 12.29
C ASP A 315 -5.50 17.50 10.80
N GLY A 316 -4.24 17.79 10.49
CA GLY A 316 -3.71 17.77 9.13
C GLY A 316 -3.69 16.36 8.52
N GLN A 317 -3.28 15.35 9.29
CA GLN A 317 -3.42 13.93 8.92
C GLN A 317 -4.88 13.55 8.63
N SER A 318 -5.81 14.04 9.46
CA SER A 318 -7.25 13.85 9.21
C SER A 318 -7.73 14.58 7.96
N ALA A 319 -7.25 15.80 7.70
CA ALA A 319 -7.59 16.55 6.50
C ALA A 319 -7.11 15.80 5.25
N TRP A 320 -5.89 15.26 5.25
CA TRP A 320 -5.37 14.45 4.16
C TRP A 320 -6.22 13.21 3.89
N LEU A 321 -6.61 12.48 4.94
CA LEU A 321 -7.50 11.33 4.81
C LEU A 321 -8.86 11.68 4.17
N ARG A 322 -9.39 12.88 4.41
CA ARG A 322 -10.61 13.36 3.73
C ARG A 322 -10.33 13.66 2.27
N GLU A 323 -9.21 14.28 1.96
CA GLU A 323 -8.79 14.58 0.58
C GLU A 323 -8.66 13.31 -0.26
N VAL A 324 -7.98 12.28 0.25
CA VAL A 324 -7.86 10.97 -0.39
C VAL A 324 -9.24 10.33 -0.62
N ALA A 325 -10.14 10.44 0.36
CA ALA A 325 -11.48 9.91 0.24
C ALA A 325 -12.31 10.70 -0.81
N ASP A 326 -12.16 12.02 -0.86
CA ASP A 326 -12.77 12.89 -1.86
C ASP A 326 -12.24 12.59 -3.27
N LEU A 327 -10.94 12.39 -3.41
CA LEU A 327 -10.28 11.95 -4.65
C LEU A 327 -10.87 10.62 -5.15
N ALA A 328 -10.95 9.61 -4.29
CA ALA A 328 -11.54 8.32 -4.67
C ALA A 328 -13.04 8.45 -5.01
N ALA A 329 -13.79 9.25 -4.25
CA ALA A 329 -15.22 9.45 -4.50
C ALA A 329 -15.52 10.32 -5.74
N ALA A 330 -14.54 11.06 -6.25
CA ALA A 330 -14.67 11.93 -7.42
C ALA A 330 -14.43 11.20 -8.75
N VAL A 331 -13.94 9.96 -8.71
CA VAL A 331 -13.74 9.14 -9.93
C VAL A 331 -15.09 8.95 -10.65
N PRO A 332 -15.16 9.21 -11.97
CA PRO A 332 -16.39 9.09 -12.75
C PRO A 332 -17.10 7.74 -12.60
N ASP A 333 -18.42 7.77 -12.73
CA ASP A 333 -19.31 6.60 -12.68
C ASP A 333 -19.20 5.74 -11.40
N GLY A 334 -18.64 6.31 -10.32
CA GLY A 334 -18.41 5.59 -9.07
C GLY A 334 -17.34 4.51 -9.16
N GLN A 335 -16.43 4.62 -10.14
CA GLN A 335 -15.37 3.63 -10.36
C GLN A 335 -14.22 3.69 -9.34
N GLY A 336 -14.16 4.72 -8.50
CA GLY A 336 -13.25 4.80 -7.37
C GLY A 336 -13.81 4.06 -6.16
N LEU A 337 -13.23 2.90 -5.85
CA LEU A 337 -13.73 2.01 -4.79
C LEU A 337 -13.40 2.48 -3.38
N GLY A 338 -12.37 3.32 -3.25
CA GLY A 338 -11.91 3.90 -2.00
C GLY A 338 -10.40 3.86 -1.85
N TYR A 339 -9.93 3.65 -0.63
CA TYR A 339 -8.54 3.84 -0.25
C TYR A 339 -8.10 2.91 0.88
N CYS A 340 -6.78 2.76 1.06
CA CYS A 340 -6.17 2.00 2.14
C CYS A 340 -5.00 2.79 2.74
N TYR A 341 -5.07 3.08 4.05
CA TYR A 341 -4.01 3.80 4.77
C TYR A 341 -2.88 2.84 5.12
N TRP A 342 -1.65 3.14 4.74
CA TRP A 342 -0.52 2.21 4.91
C TRP A 342 0.06 2.26 6.33
N GLU A 343 0.27 1.08 6.92
CA GLU A 343 0.84 0.83 8.25
C GLU A 343 0.27 1.75 9.36
N GLY A 344 -1.06 1.91 9.39
CA GLY A 344 -1.73 2.81 10.33
C GLY A 344 -1.61 2.43 11.81
N ALA A 345 -1.00 1.28 12.14
CA ALA A 345 -0.80 0.81 13.51
C ALA A 345 0.69 0.54 13.85
N TRP A 346 1.63 0.95 13.00
CA TRP A 346 3.06 0.72 13.22
C TRP A 346 3.67 1.79 14.12
N THR A 347 3.39 1.71 15.42
CA THR A 347 4.08 2.53 16.43
C THR A 347 5.48 1.98 16.70
N TYR A 348 6.42 2.79 17.16
CA TYR A 348 7.76 2.30 17.46
C TYR A 348 7.77 1.27 18.58
N ARG A 349 8.48 0.17 18.35
CA ARG A 349 8.92 -0.76 19.40
C ARG A 349 10.30 -1.27 19.08
N LYS A 350 11.18 -1.31 20.09
CA LYS A 350 12.52 -1.86 19.95
C LYS A 350 12.47 -3.30 19.40
N GLY A 351 13.12 -3.54 18.27
CA GLY A 351 13.11 -4.84 17.56
C GLY A 351 12.00 -4.99 16.52
N SER A 352 11.04 -4.07 16.45
CA SER A 352 9.93 -4.05 15.49
C SER A 352 10.18 -3.08 14.32
N GLY A 353 11.41 -3.06 13.82
CA GLY A 353 11.83 -2.16 12.76
C GLY A 353 11.54 -2.65 11.34
N TRP A 354 11.81 -1.78 10.37
CA TRP A 354 11.51 -1.98 8.95
C TRP A 354 12.39 -3.01 8.22
N ASP A 355 13.65 -3.18 8.63
CA ASP A 355 14.57 -4.11 7.98
C ASP A 355 14.49 -5.48 8.67
N PRO A 356 13.99 -6.53 7.99
CA PRO A 356 13.89 -7.86 8.59
C PRO A 356 15.27 -8.45 8.96
N THR A 357 16.35 -7.99 8.33
CA THR A 357 17.72 -8.47 8.60
C THR A 357 18.40 -7.73 9.76
N ASN A 358 17.82 -6.61 10.20
CA ASN A 358 18.40 -5.75 11.23
C ASN A 358 17.36 -5.39 12.30
N PRO A 359 17.34 -6.08 13.47
CA PRO A 359 16.40 -5.76 14.54
C PRO A 359 16.62 -4.38 15.17
N SER A 360 17.72 -3.68 14.86
CA SER A 360 18.01 -2.32 15.30
C SER A 360 17.73 -1.26 14.23
N SER A 361 17.01 -1.59 13.16
CA SER A 361 16.73 -0.65 12.07
C SER A 361 15.81 0.52 12.44
N GLY A 362 15.19 0.48 13.61
CA GLY A 362 14.17 1.44 14.06
C GLY A 362 12.93 1.45 13.17
N ASN A 363 12.05 2.43 13.41
CA ASN A 363 10.80 2.61 12.67
C ASN A 363 10.74 3.99 12.02
N ALA A 364 11.06 4.06 10.72
CA ALA A 364 11.01 5.32 9.96
C ALA A 364 9.59 5.73 9.49
N TRP A 365 8.54 5.10 10.05
CA TRP A 365 7.14 5.35 9.68
C TRP A 365 6.25 5.72 10.87
N GLU A 366 6.80 5.77 12.08
CA GLU A 366 5.98 5.89 13.29
C GLU A 366 5.15 7.17 13.31
N ASN A 367 5.70 8.28 12.81
CA ASN A 367 5.01 9.57 12.80
C ASN A 367 3.91 9.67 11.73
N LEU A 368 3.75 8.63 10.89
CA LEU A 368 2.63 8.44 9.98
C LEU A 368 1.59 7.44 10.52
N ALA A 369 1.79 6.85 11.71
CA ALA A 369 0.77 5.98 12.30
C ALA A 369 -0.53 6.74 12.62
N LEU A 370 -1.63 6.00 12.83
CA LEU A 370 -2.90 6.55 13.31
C LEU A 370 -3.00 6.51 14.85
N PHE A 371 -1.85 6.40 15.52
CA PHE A 371 -1.66 6.41 16.96
C PHE A 371 -0.49 7.35 17.27
N ASP A 372 -0.60 8.13 18.36
CA ASP A 372 0.50 8.96 18.85
C ASP A 372 1.58 8.11 19.56
N PHE A 373 2.67 8.75 19.97
CA PHE A 373 3.78 8.15 20.72
C PHE A 373 3.38 7.67 22.13
N GLU A 374 2.22 8.08 22.64
CA GLU A 374 1.60 7.51 23.85
C GLU A 374 0.64 6.35 23.56
N ASP A 375 0.68 5.80 22.34
CA ASP A 375 -0.13 4.71 21.83
C ASP A 375 -1.64 5.00 21.75
N ARG A 376 -2.06 6.27 21.74
CA ARG A 376 -3.46 6.68 21.70
C ARG A 376 -3.91 6.92 20.28
N ALA A 377 -5.08 6.40 19.94
CA ALA A 377 -5.64 6.61 18.61
C ALA A 377 -5.88 8.09 18.31
N LEU A 378 -5.37 8.50 17.15
CA LEU A 378 -5.52 9.85 16.61
C LEU A 378 -6.88 10.05 15.92
N PRO A 379 -7.32 11.30 15.72
CA PRO A 379 -8.55 11.61 14.97
C PRO A 379 -8.58 11.03 13.55
N GLY A 380 -7.40 10.82 12.94
CA GLY A 380 -7.25 10.19 11.62
C GLY A 380 -7.92 8.82 11.55
N LEU A 381 -7.81 8.00 12.61
CA LEU A 381 -8.43 6.67 12.67
C LEU A 381 -9.96 6.72 12.51
N ARG A 382 -10.62 7.73 13.10
CA ARG A 382 -12.06 7.95 12.93
C ARG A 382 -12.38 8.43 11.53
N THR A 383 -11.59 9.38 11.02
CA THR A 383 -11.76 9.93 9.65
C THR A 383 -11.67 8.83 8.60
N LEU A 384 -10.69 7.92 8.74
CA LEU A 384 -10.50 6.75 7.89
C LEU A 384 -11.78 5.91 7.73
N GLY A 385 -12.43 5.53 8.83
CA GLY A 385 -13.58 4.61 8.80
C GLY A 385 -14.96 5.28 8.65
N SER A 386 -15.04 6.60 8.84
CA SER A 386 -16.31 7.35 8.94
C SER A 386 -16.53 8.40 7.85
N TYR A 387 -15.75 8.39 6.77
CA TYR A 387 -15.97 9.31 5.65
C TYR A 387 -17.42 9.27 5.13
N ARG A 388 -18.06 10.45 5.13
CA ARG A 388 -19.47 10.70 4.74
C ARG A 388 -20.45 9.66 5.32
N ARG A 389 -20.31 9.34 6.61
CA ARG A 389 -21.30 8.55 7.36
C ARG A 389 -22.51 9.37 7.77
#